data_AF-A0A497TJ24-F1
#
_entry.id   AF-A0A497TJ24-F1
#
_cell.length_a   1.000
_cell.length_b   1.000
_cell.length_c   1.000
_cell.angle_alpha   90.00
_cell.angle_beta   90.00
_cell.angle_gamma   90.00
#
_symmetry.space_group_name_H-M   'P 1'
#
loop_
_entity.id
_entity.type
_entity.pdbx_description
1 polymer ?
#
loop_
_entity_poly.entity_id
_entity_poly.type
_entity_poly.pdbx_seq_one_letter_code
_entity_poly.pdbx_strand_id
1 'polypeptide(L)'
;MAFDKEPVGYEKTVLSDLQGSWQNLRDTVVKHAGYTGWERALLHIDEGMSWESVRNLQYMSKCLLLVRNILIQDKAPKEVLFWLEEVNRMMDVALHTLRKGEVD
;
A
#
# COMPACT_ATOMS: atom_id res chain seq x y z
N MET A 1 1.37 -32.10 -23.58
CA MET A 1 1.35 -30.72 -23.05
C MET A 1 0.09 -30.60 -22.22
N ALA A 2 0.21 -30.37 -20.92
CA ALA A 2 -0.93 -29.97 -20.11
C ALA A 2 -1.18 -28.48 -20.38
N PHE A 3 -2.43 -28.11 -20.66
CA PHE A 3 -2.82 -26.71 -20.72
C PHE A 3 -2.98 -26.22 -19.29
N ASP A 4 -2.41 -25.05 -18.99
CA ASP A 4 -2.68 -24.36 -17.73
C ASP A 4 -4.19 -24.07 -17.66
N LYS A 5 -4.83 -24.58 -16.61
CA LYS A 5 -6.24 -24.32 -16.34
C LYS A 5 -6.35 -23.06 -15.52
N GLU A 6 -7.31 -22.21 -15.88
CA GLU A 6 -7.64 -21.04 -15.11
C GLU A 6 -8.06 -21.45 -13.68
N PRO A 7 -7.49 -20.83 -12.63
CA PRO A 7 -7.84 -21.16 -11.26
C PRO A 7 -9.31 -20.82 -11.01
N VAL A 8 -10.02 -21.72 -10.32
CA VAL A 8 -11.48 -21.63 -10.06
C VAL A 8 -11.82 -20.57 -8.99
N GLY A 9 -10.80 -19.95 -8.40
CA GLY A 9 -10.92 -18.87 -7.43
C GLY A 9 -9.59 -18.14 -7.25
N TYR A 10 -9.66 -16.94 -6.70
CA TYR A 10 -8.48 -16.17 -6.32
C TYR A 10 -8.20 -16.42 -4.84
N GLU A 11 -7.09 -17.06 -4.51
CA GLU A 11 -6.63 -17.08 -3.12
C GLU A 11 -6.13 -15.68 -2.77
N LYS A 12 -6.80 -15.06 -1.80
CA LYS A 12 -6.47 -13.70 -1.39
C LYS A 12 -5.12 -13.73 -0.68
N THR A 13 -4.09 -13.21 -1.34
CA THR A 13 -2.74 -13.18 -0.78
C THR A 13 -2.53 -11.93 0.07
N VAL A 14 -1.53 -11.99 0.94
CA VAL A 14 -1.08 -10.85 1.75
C VAL A 14 -0.71 -9.65 0.86
N LEU A 15 -0.22 -9.90 -0.36
CA LEU A 15 0.09 -8.84 -1.33
C LEU A 15 -1.17 -8.16 -1.87
N SER A 16 -2.23 -8.93 -2.15
CA SER A 16 -3.52 -8.36 -2.59
C SER A 16 -4.15 -7.51 -1.47
N ASP A 17 -4.05 -7.94 -0.21
CA ASP A 17 -4.49 -7.15 0.94
C ASP A 17 -3.69 -5.85 1.11
N LEU A 18 -2.37 -5.92 0.93
CA LEU A 18 -1.50 -4.74 0.96
C LEU A 18 -1.86 -3.76 -0.15
N GLN A 19 -2.03 -4.24 -1.39
CA GLN A 19 -2.44 -3.38 -2.51
C GLN A 19 -3.82 -2.76 -2.27
N GLY A 20 -4.77 -3.52 -1.71
CA GLY A 20 -6.08 -3.02 -1.34
C GLY A 20 -6.01 -1.90 -0.29
N SER A 21 -5.17 -2.04 0.74
CA SER A 21 -5.03 -0.99 1.76
C SER A 21 -4.40 0.29 1.19
N TRP A 22 -3.41 0.16 0.29
CA TRP A 22 -2.84 1.31 -0.42
C TRP A 22 -3.87 2.03 -1.29
N GLN A 23 -4.71 1.29 -2.01
CA GLN A 23 -5.78 1.89 -2.82
C GLN A 23 -6.78 2.65 -1.94
N ASN A 24 -7.19 2.08 -0.80
CA ASN A 24 -8.08 2.76 0.13
C ASN A 24 -7.45 4.03 0.72
N LEU A 25 -6.14 4.02 1.01
CA LEU A 25 -5.40 5.21 1.43
C LEU A 25 -5.43 6.28 0.34
N ARG A 26 -5.11 5.90 -0.90
CA ARG A 26 -5.14 6.79 -2.06
C ARG A 26 -6.50 7.46 -2.24
N ASP A 27 -7.57 6.66 -2.26
CA ASP A 27 -8.93 7.15 -2.48
C ASP A 27 -9.36 8.08 -1.35
N THR A 28 -8.95 7.80 -0.11
CA THR A 28 -9.24 8.66 1.03
C THR A 28 -8.46 9.98 0.97
N VAL A 29 -7.19 9.96 0.53
CA VAL A 29 -6.41 11.18 0.29
C VAL A 29 -7.07 12.06 -0.76
N VAL A 30 -7.56 11.48 -1.87
CA VAL A 30 -8.27 12.21 -2.92
C VAL A 30 -9.62 12.73 -2.43
N LYS A 31 -10.39 11.90 -1.72
CA LYS A 31 -11.70 12.28 -1.16
C LYS A 31 -11.60 13.48 -0.22
N HIS A 32 -10.52 13.58 0.55
CA HIS A 32 -10.26 14.69 1.47
C HIS A 32 -9.26 15.71 0.92
N ALA A 33 -9.08 15.80 -0.39
CA ALA A 33 -8.14 16.74 -0.99
C ALA A 33 -8.35 18.19 -0.48
N GLY A 34 -7.25 18.96 -0.41
CA GLY A 34 -7.28 20.37 0.01
C GLY A 34 -6.57 20.68 1.34
N TYR A 35 -6.02 19.69 2.04
CA TYR A 35 -5.10 19.93 3.18
C TYR A 35 -3.65 20.01 2.69
N THR A 36 -2.78 20.76 3.38
CA THR A 36 -1.37 20.90 2.98
C THR A 36 -0.70 19.54 2.74
N GLY A 37 0.09 19.43 1.67
CA GLY A 37 0.86 18.20 1.40
C GLY A 37 0.10 17.02 0.79
N TRP A 38 -1.22 17.12 0.62
CA TRP A 38 -2.04 16.04 0.02
C TRP A 38 -1.54 15.58 -1.37
N GLU A 39 -1.13 16.53 -2.23
CA GLU A 39 -0.61 16.22 -3.58
C GLU A 39 0.71 15.44 -3.53
N ARG A 40 1.61 15.83 -2.61
CA ARG A 40 2.90 15.15 -2.42
C ARG A 40 2.69 13.76 -1.82
N ALA A 41 1.76 13.63 -0.88
CA ALA A 41 1.39 12.32 -0.34
C ALA A 41 0.82 11.42 -1.45
N LEU A 42 -0.07 11.95 -2.30
CA LEU A 42 -0.64 11.23 -3.44
C LEU A 42 0.44 10.77 -4.43
N LEU A 43 1.39 11.64 -4.77
CA LEU A 43 2.53 11.29 -5.63
C LEU A 43 3.32 10.11 -5.07
N HIS A 44 3.66 10.12 -3.78
CA HIS A 44 4.41 9.04 -3.16
C HIS A 44 3.58 7.76 -2.93
N ILE A 45 2.25 7.88 -2.81
CA ILE A 45 1.34 6.73 -2.82
C ILE A 45 1.35 6.07 -4.19
N ASP A 46 1.21 6.85 -5.27
CA ASP A 46 1.25 6.34 -6.64
C ASP A 46 2.62 5.71 -6.96
N GLU A 47 3.72 6.30 -6.48
CA GLU A 47 5.05 5.71 -6.57
C GLU A 47 5.16 4.39 -5.80
N GLY A 48 4.65 4.32 -4.57
CA GLY A 48 4.61 3.09 -3.78
C GLY A 48 3.76 1.99 -4.43
N MET A 49 2.76 2.37 -5.22
CA MET A 49 1.87 1.49 -5.97
C MET A 49 2.34 1.22 -7.41
N SER A 50 3.49 1.76 -7.81
CA SER A 50 4.03 1.55 -9.16
C SER A 50 4.36 0.08 -9.41
N TRP A 51 4.36 -0.32 -10.68
CA TRP A 51 4.65 -1.71 -11.08
C TRP A 51 6.07 -2.16 -10.66
N GLU A 52 6.99 -1.21 -10.51
CA GLU A 52 8.34 -1.44 -10.00
C GLU A 52 8.32 -1.65 -8.47
N SER A 53 7.54 -0.85 -7.75
CA SER A 53 7.40 -0.91 -6.29
C SER A 53 6.68 -2.15 -5.78
N VAL A 54 5.61 -2.60 -6.45
CA VAL A 54 4.84 -3.79 -6.02
C VAL A 54 5.65 -5.09 -6.06
N ARG A 55 6.77 -5.11 -6.78
CA ARG A 55 7.73 -6.24 -6.79
C ARG A 55 8.90 -6.06 -5.83
N ASN A 56 9.03 -4.88 -5.23
CA ASN A 56 10.11 -4.53 -4.32
C ASN A 56 9.53 -3.96 -3.02
N LEU A 57 9.09 -4.86 -2.13
CA LEU A 57 8.49 -4.47 -0.84
C LEU A 57 9.42 -3.59 0.00
N GLN A 58 10.74 -3.73 -0.12
CA GLN A 58 11.67 -2.85 0.57
C GLN A 58 11.59 -1.40 0.04
N TYR A 59 11.46 -1.23 -1.27
CA TYR A 59 11.26 0.09 -1.87
C TYR A 59 9.87 0.65 -1.52
N MET A 60 8.81 -0.16 -1.63
CA MET A 60 7.47 0.23 -1.23
C MET A 60 7.40 0.68 0.25
N SER A 61 8.11 0.00 1.16
CA SER A 61 8.25 0.40 2.56
C SER A 61 8.92 1.78 2.71
N LYS A 62 9.92 2.10 1.90
CA LYS A 62 10.54 3.44 1.89
C LYS A 62 9.56 4.51 1.43
N CYS A 63 8.75 4.25 0.41
CA CYS A 63 7.68 5.17 -0.01
C CYS A 63 6.66 5.40 1.11
N LEU A 64 6.27 4.34 1.81
CA LEU A 64 5.36 4.44 2.95
C LEU A 64 5.88 5.35 4.07
N LEU A 65 7.19 5.32 4.35
CA LEU A 65 7.80 6.23 5.32
C LEU A 65 7.67 7.69 4.90
N LEU A 66 7.85 8.00 3.61
CA LEU A 66 7.68 9.36 3.08
C LEU A 66 6.22 9.82 3.18
N VAL A 67 5.28 8.96 2.75
CA VAL A 67 3.84 9.20 2.86
C VAL A 67 3.45 9.48 4.31
N ARG A 68 3.89 8.63 5.24
CA ARG A 68 3.64 8.80 6.68
C ARG A 68 4.14 10.13 7.20
N ASN A 69 5.38 10.49 6.87
CA ASN A 69 5.99 11.73 7.35
C ASN A 69 5.20 12.96 6.86
N ILE A 70 4.76 12.97 5.59
CA ILE A 70 3.95 14.05 5.03
C ILE A 70 2.60 14.13 5.75
N LEU A 71 1.87 13.01 5.82
CA LEU A 71 0.50 12.99 6.37
C LEU A 71 0.45 13.34 7.86
N ILE A 72 1.44 12.92 8.65
CA ILE A 72 1.51 13.25 10.08
C ILE A 72 1.86 14.72 10.29
N GLN A 73 2.84 15.25 9.55
CA GLN A 73 3.28 16.65 9.71
C GLN A 73 2.19 17.63 9.30
N ASP A 74 1.47 17.34 8.22
CA ASP A 74 0.46 18.23 7.66
C ASP A 74 -0.94 18.02 8.28
N LYS A 75 -1.03 17.31 9.41
CA LYS A 75 -2.27 17.06 10.17
C LYS A 75 -3.41 16.50 9.31
N ALA A 76 -3.10 15.44 8.56
CA ALA A 76 -4.08 14.80 7.68
C ALA A 76 -5.37 14.40 8.45
N PRO A 77 -6.51 14.36 7.75
CA PRO A 77 -7.78 13.93 8.33
C PRO A 77 -7.69 12.54 8.98
N LYS A 78 -8.49 12.31 10.03
CA LYS A 78 -8.50 11.05 10.77
C LYS A 78 -8.73 9.81 9.88
N GLU A 79 -9.58 9.94 8.86
CA GLU A 79 -9.84 8.83 7.92
C GLU A 79 -8.59 8.48 7.09
N VAL A 80 -7.79 9.49 6.70
CA VAL A 80 -6.51 9.28 6.02
C VAL A 80 -5.51 8.59 6.94
N LEU A 81 -5.43 9.03 8.20
CA LEU A 81 -4.55 8.42 9.20
C LEU A 81 -4.94 6.97 9.53
N PHE A 82 -6.24 6.66 9.53
CA PHE A 82 -6.71 5.28 9.69
C PHE A 82 -6.17 4.36 8.58
N TRP A 83 -6.32 4.77 7.32
CA TRP A 83 -5.82 3.96 6.21
C TRP A 83 -4.30 3.90 6.15
N LEU A 84 -3.60 4.94 6.59
CA LEU A 84 -2.15 4.94 6.74
C LEU A 84 -1.70 3.85 7.72
N GLU A 85 -2.38 3.70 8.86
CA GLU A 85 -2.10 2.63 9.82
C GLU A 85 -2.43 1.24 9.26
N GLU A 86 -3.51 1.08 8.50
CA GLU A 86 -3.81 -0.19 7.84
C GLU A 86 -2.74 -0.57 6.80
N VAL A 87 -2.22 0.40 6.05
CA VAL A 87 -1.08 0.16 5.13
C VAL A 87 0.18 -0.22 5.90
N ASN A 88 0.51 0.45 7.01
CA ASN A 88 1.62 0.08 7.87
C ASN A 88 1.50 -1.36 8.37
N ARG A 89 0.33 -1.73 8.90
CA ARG A 89 0.04 -3.07 9.40
C ARG A 89 0.22 -4.12 8.29
N MET A 90 -0.35 -3.88 7.12
CA MET A 90 -0.24 -4.82 6.00
C MET A 90 1.18 -4.92 5.45
N MET A 91 1.95 -3.82 5.46
CA MET A 91 3.35 -3.82 5.07
C MET A 91 4.18 -4.70 6.00
N ASP A 92 3.97 -4.62 7.31
CA ASP A 92 4.65 -5.46 8.29
C ASP A 92 4.32 -6.95 8.10
N VAL A 93 3.05 -7.28 7.85
CA VAL A 93 2.61 -8.65 7.55
C VAL A 93 3.28 -9.13 6.27
N ALA A 94 3.26 -8.36 5.19
CA ALA A 94 3.87 -8.72 3.90
C ALA A 94 5.38 -8.97 4.02
N LEU A 95 6.10 -8.07 4.71
CA LEU A 95 7.54 -8.23 4.94
C LEU A 95 7.85 -9.45 5.82
N HIS A 96 7.00 -9.75 6.80
CA HIS A 96 7.15 -10.93 7.64
C HIS A 96 6.90 -12.23 6.87
N THR A 97 5.84 -12.30 6.06
CA THR A 97 5.54 -13.44 5.18
C THR A 97 6.67 -13.65 4.16
N LEU A 98 7.20 -12.58 3.58
CA LEU A 98 8.36 -12.64 2.67
C LEU A 98 9.60 -13.25 3.35
N ARG A 99 9.90 -12.85 4.58
CA ARG A 99 11.03 -13.43 5.33
C ARG A 99 10.86 -14.92 5.63
N LYS A 100 9.63 -15.41 5.75
CA LYS A 100 9.33 -16.83 5.97
C LYS A 100 9.34 -17.67 4.69
N GLY A 101 9.41 -17.04 3.52
CA GLY A 101 9.29 -17.73 2.23
C GLY A 101 7.88 -18.22 1.94
N GLU A 102 6.87 -17.70 2.63
CA GLU A 102 5.44 -18.05 2.49
C GLU A 102 4.72 -17.13 1.48
N VAL A 103 5.47 -16.47 0.59
CA VAL A 103 4.89 -15.58 -0.43
C VAL A 103 4.64 -16.42 -1.68
N ASP A 104 3.41 -16.87 -1.83
CA ASP A 104 2.86 -17.33 -3.10
C ASP A 104 2.48 -16.14 -4.00
#